data_AF-A0AAV5Z140-F1
#
_entry.id   AF-A0AAV5Z140-F1
#
_cell.length_a   1.000
_cell.length_b   1.000
_cell.length_c   1.000
_cell.angle_alpha   90.00
_cell.angle_beta   90.00
_cell.angle_gamma   90.00
#
_symmetry.space_group_name_H-M   'P 1'
#
loop_
_entity.id
_entity.type
_entity.pdbx_description
1 polymer ?
#
loop_
_entity_poly.entity_id
_entity_poly.type
_entity_poly.pdbx_seq_one_letter_code
_entity_poly.pdbx_strand_id
1 'polypeptide(L)'
;MASRVQAVTAERTSDPALKELLIAGADGWWKDAEMFGVIGRVPDLLKSIVPVFVSFFGGGRIDAHLFELMRIKTGQINDCAY
;
A
#
# COMPACT_ATOMS: atom_id res chain seq x y z
N MET A 1 1.76 12.53 14.11
CA MET A 1 0.70 11.93 14.95
C MET A 1 0.97 10.44 15.06
N ALA A 2 0.83 9.82 16.23
CA ALA A 2 0.93 8.37 16.33
C ALA A 2 -0.35 7.73 15.74
N SER A 3 -0.21 6.77 14.83
CA SER A 3 -1.37 6.06 14.26
C SER A 3 -2.09 5.26 15.35
N ARG A 4 -3.43 5.30 15.33
CA ARG A 4 -4.28 4.45 16.19
C ARG A 4 -4.12 2.97 15.84
N VAL A 5 -3.85 2.67 14.57
CA VAL A 5 -3.65 1.31 14.07
C VAL A 5 -2.17 1.13 13.76
N GLN A 6 -1.51 0.29 14.53
CA GLN A 6 -0.09 0.00 14.35
C GLN A 6 0.13 -0.87 13.11
N ALA A 7 1.00 -0.52 12.17
CA ALA A 7 1.30 -1.40 11.04
C ALA A 7 1.83 -2.78 11.50
N VAL A 8 1.48 -3.84 10.76
CA VAL A 8 2.18 -5.14 10.83
C VAL A 8 3.42 -5.05 9.95
N THR A 9 4.54 -5.58 10.43
CA THR A 9 5.81 -5.59 9.69
C THR A 9 6.16 -7.01 9.25
N ALA A 10 7.05 -7.13 8.27
CA ALA A 10 7.47 -8.42 7.71
C ALA A 10 8.16 -9.33 8.74
N GLU A 11 8.75 -8.76 9.79
CA GLU A 11 9.40 -9.50 10.89
C GLU A 11 8.39 -10.03 11.91
N ARG A 12 7.16 -9.51 11.90
CA ARG A 12 6.12 -9.80 12.90
C ARG A 12 5.02 -10.73 12.39
N THR A 13 5.20 -11.30 11.19
CA THR A 13 4.27 -12.27 10.60
C THR A 13 4.98 -13.57 10.26
N SER A 14 4.28 -14.69 10.43
CA SER A 14 4.70 -16.02 9.97
C SER A 14 4.04 -16.43 8.65
N ASP A 15 3.06 -15.68 8.14
CA ASP A 15 2.42 -15.92 6.83
C ASP A 15 3.38 -15.50 5.71
N PRO A 16 3.89 -16.45 4.90
CA PRO A 16 4.85 -16.14 3.83
C PRO A 16 4.29 -15.20 2.76
N ALA A 17 3.02 -15.38 2.37
CA ALA A 17 2.40 -14.56 1.34
C ALA A 17 2.19 -13.12 1.84
N LEU A 18 1.77 -12.96 3.10
CA LEU A 18 1.69 -11.64 3.71
C LEU A 18 3.07 -10.98 3.80
N LYS A 19 4.10 -11.75 4.20
CA LYS A 19 5.46 -11.25 4.33
C LYS A 19 5.98 -10.69 3.00
N GLU A 20 5.79 -11.41 1.91
CA GLU A 20 6.16 -10.95 0.57
C GLU A 20 5.46 -9.65 0.19
N LEU A 21 4.16 -9.54 0.46
CA LEU A 21 3.39 -8.32 0.20
C LEU A 21 3.88 -7.14 1.04
N LEU A 22 4.24 -7.34 2.31
CA LEU A 22 4.77 -6.28 3.18
C LEU A 22 6.14 -5.78 2.71
N ILE A 23 7.02 -6.68 2.26
CA ILE A 23 8.32 -6.32 1.66
C ILE A 23 8.08 -5.54 0.35
N ALA A 24 7.21 -6.04 -0.53
CA ALA A 24 6.87 -5.37 -1.77
C ALA A 24 6.19 -4.00 -1.55
N GLY A 25 5.44 -3.83 -0.47
CA GLY A 25 4.85 -2.55 -0.08
C GLY A 25 5.90 -1.51 0.28
N ALA A 26 6.98 -1.92 0.96
CA ALA A 26 8.08 -1.03 1.34
C ALA A 26 9.04 -0.73 0.18
N ASP A 27 9.51 -1.77 -0.51
CA ASP A 27 10.62 -1.67 -1.46
C ASP A 27 10.19 -1.68 -2.93
N GLY A 28 8.93 -2.04 -3.19
CA GLY A 28 8.38 -2.19 -4.54
C GLY A 28 7.93 -0.88 -5.16
N TRP A 29 6.97 -0.97 -6.07
CA TRP A 29 6.52 0.16 -6.88
C TRP A 29 5.59 1.14 -6.13
N TRP A 30 4.88 0.66 -5.09
CA TRP A 30 3.94 1.48 -4.31
C TRP A 30 4.62 2.32 -3.21
N LYS A 31 5.72 1.80 -2.63
CA LYS A 31 6.57 2.46 -1.63
C LYS A 31 5.83 3.06 -0.43
N ASP A 32 4.88 2.31 0.12
CA ASP A 32 4.11 2.70 1.30
C ASP A 32 4.01 1.52 2.28
N ALA A 33 5.05 1.38 3.10
CA ALA A 33 5.14 0.31 4.10
C ALA A 33 4.02 0.40 5.14
N GLU A 34 3.62 1.62 5.51
CA GLU A 34 2.64 1.85 6.57
C GLU A 34 1.23 1.47 6.09
N MET A 35 0.86 1.80 4.85
CA MET A 35 -0.45 1.45 4.29
C MET A 35 -0.60 -0.06 4.16
N PHE A 36 0.43 -0.71 3.61
CA PHE A 36 0.47 -2.17 3.48
C PHE A 36 0.43 -2.85 4.84
N GLY A 37 1.16 -2.32 5.83
CA GLY A 37 1.17 -2.87 7.19
C GLY A 37 -0.16 -2.68 7.93
N VAL A 38 -0.86 -1.56 7.72
CA VAL A 38 -2.20 -1.31 8.28
C VAL A 38 -3.23 -2.25 7.66
N ILE A 39 -3.29 -2.37 6.33
CA ILE A 39 -4.20 -3.30 5.64
C ILE A 39 -3.83 -4.76 5.98
N GLY A 40 -2.54 -5.05 6.13
CA GLY A 40 -2.00 -6.36 6.50
C GLY A 40 -2.46 -6.89 7.86
N ARG A 41 -3.10 -6.07 8.70
CA ARG A 41 -3.90 -6.54 9.86
C ARG A 41 -5.04 -7.47 9.46
N VAL A 42 -5.52 -7.37 8.22
CA VAL A 42 -6.51 -8.24 7.60
C VAL A 42 -5.88 -8.84 6.34
N PRO A 43 -5.10 -9.94 6.46
CA PRO A 43 -4.25 -10.44 5.38
C PRO A 43 -4.99 -10.72 4.08
N ASP A 44 -6.20 -11.29 4.15
CA ASP A 44 -7.01 -11.60 2.99
C ASP A 44 -7.44 -10.34 2.22
N LEU A 45 -7.68 -9.24 2.93
CA LEU A 45 -7.96 -7.94 2.31
C LEU A 45 -6.75 -7.45 1.53
N LEU A 46 -5.55 -7.47 2.14
CA LEU A 46 -4.33 -7.05 1.46
C LEU A 46 -4.07 -7.89 0.20
N LYS A 47 -4.20 -9.22 0.33
CA LYS A 47 -4.04 -10.16 -0.79
C LYS A 47 -5.03 -9.88 -1.92
N SER A 48 -6.26 -9.47 -1.61
CA SER A 48 -7.29 -9.16 -2.61
C SER A 48 -7.11 -7.80 -3.30
N ILE A 49 -6.63 -6.78 -2.58
CA ILE A 49 -6.57 -5.40 -3.10
C ILE A 49 -5.31 -5.12 -3.92
N VAL A 50 -4.17 -5.75 -3.60
CA VAL A 50 -2.91 -5.52 -4.31
C VAL A 50 -2.99 -5.81 -5.82
N PRO A 51 -3.62 -6.91 -6.29
CA PRO A 51 -3.83 -7.14 -7.72
C PRO A 51 -4.59 -6.01 -8.42
N VAL A 52 -5.53 -5.37 -7.72
CA VAL A 52 -6.26 -4.21 -8.23
C VAL A 52 -5.30 -3.04 -8.40
N PHE A 53 -4.50 -2.70 -7.39
CA PHE A 53 -3.50 -1.63 -7.50
C PHE A 53 -2.50 -1.86 -8.64
N VAL A 54 -2.00 -3.10 -8.78
CA VAL A 54 -1.10 -3.45 -9.89
C VAL A 54 -1.79 -3.25 -11.25
N SER A 55 -3.05 -3.67 -11.38
CA SER A 55 -3.81 -3.55 -12.62
C SER A 55 -4.07 -2.09 -13.03
N PHE A 56 -4.31 -1.20 -12.07
CA PHE A 56 -4.56 0.21 -12.32
C PHE A 56 -3.27 1.00 -12.54
N PHE A 57 -2.24 0.74 -11.74
CA PHE A 57 -1.11 1.67 -11.58
C PHE A 57 0.26 1.03 -11.82
N GLY A 58 0.42 -0.27 -11.60
CA GLY A 58 1.70 -0.98 -11.77
C GLY A 58 2.09 -1.28 -13.21
N GLY A 59 1.17 -1.14 -14.17
CA GLY A 59 1.37 -1.51 -15.57
C GLY A 59 2.06 -0.46 -16.46
N GLY A 60 2.59 0.64 -15.90
CA GLY A 60 3.29 1.67 -16.67
C GLY A 60 2.41 2.46 -17.66
N ARG A 61 1.09 2.42 -17.49
CA ARG A 61 0.12 3.12 -18.36
C ARG A 61 0.04 4.62 -18.10
N ILE A 62 0.57 5.05 -16.96
CA ILE A 62 0.56 6.44 -16.47
C ILE A 62 2.01 6.76 -16.09
N ASP A 63 2.50 7.92 -16.53
CA ASP A 63 3.82 8.39 -16.13
C ASP A 63 3.93 8.49 -14.60
N ALA A 64 5.07 8.09 -14.04
CA ALA A 64 5.25 8.03 -12.59
C ALA A 64 4.93 9.36 -11.88
N HIS A 65 5.34 10.50 -12.47
CA HIS A 65 5.02 11.81 -11.91
C HIS A 65 3.51 12.07 -11.91
N LEU A 66 2.79 11.68 -12.98
CA LEU A 66 1.37 11.94 -13.12
C LEU A 66 0.57 11.07 -12.16
N PHE A 67 0.99 9.82 -11.97
CA PHE A 67 0.42 8.93 -10.97
C PHE A 67 0.49 9.53 -9.55
N GLU A 68 1.64 10.08 -9.17
CA GLU A 68 1.77 10.75 -7.86
C GLU A 68 0.88 11.99 -7.74
N LEU A 69 0.74 12.80 -8.80
CA LEU A 69 -0.21 13.91 -8.81
C LEU A 69 -1.66 13.45 -8.66
N MET A 70 -2.04 12.32 -9.27
CA MET A 70 -3.37 11.73 -9.09
C MET A 70 -3.61 11.30 -7.64
N ARG A 71 -2.61 10.71 -6.97
CA ARG A 71 -2.69 10.35 -5.55
C ARG A 71 -2.87 11.58 -4.68
N ILE A 72 -2.06 12.63 -4.87
CA ILE A 72 -2.18 13.89 -4.12
C ILE A 72 -3.55 14.51 -4.34
N LYS A 73 -4.03 14.57 -5.60
CA LYS A 73 -5.35 15.14 -5.89
C LYS A 73 -6.47 14.33 -5.24
N THR A 74 -6.37 13.00 -5.26
CA THR A 74 -7.33 12.11 -4.60
C THR A 74 -7.33 12.31 -3.08
N GLY A 75 -6.16 12.46 -2.47
CA GLY A 75 -6.04 12.78 -1.05
C GLY A 75 -6.68 14.13 -0.72
N GLN A 76 -6.36 15.16 -1.49
CA GLN A 76 -6.89 16.52 -1.32
C GLN A 76 -8.42 16.56 -1.38
N ILE A 77 -9.05 15.93 -2.38
CA ILE A 77 -10.52 16.01 -2.54
C ILE A 77 -11.29 15.22 -1.48
N ASN A 78 -10.63 14.24 -0.83
CA ASN A 78 -11.22 13.42 0.23
C ASN A 78 -10.80 13.89 1.63
N ASP A 79 -10.06 15.02 1.74
CA ASP A 79 -9.46 15.48 3.00
C ASP A 79 -8.66 14.37 3.72
N CYS A 80 -7.99 13.53 2.93
CA CYS A 80 -7.20 12.42 3.43
C CYS A 80 -5.80 12.92 3.76
N ALA A 81 -5.50 13.01 5.05
CA ALA A 81 -4.24 13.51 5.59
C ALA A 81 -3.25 12.40 6.02
N TYR A 82 -3.53 11.15 5.65
CA TYR A 82 -2.57 10.05 5.75
C TYR A 82 -1.33 10.38 4.91
#